data_AF-A0A3D1QW02-F1
#
_entry.id   AF-A0A3D1QW02-F1
#
_cell.length_a   1.000
_cell.length_b   1.000
_cell.length_c   1.000
_cell.angle_alpha   90.00
_cell.angle_beta   90.00
_cell.angle_gamma   90.00
#
_symmetry.space_group_name_H-M   'P 1'
#
loop_
_entity.id
_entity.type
_entity.pdbx_description
1 polymer ?
#
loop_
_entity_poly.entity_id
_entity_poly.type
_entity_poly.pdbx_seq_one_letter_code
_entity_poly.pdbx_strand_id
1 'polypeptide(L)'
;MRAALLLSSALLLFGSSAQAFVRARVPTATSQDPGPYLYWAHPRVPMHFNQLGSRDAGQLEALAATRASYAAWNEVECSDFELVHAGTTAKNEAGFDPMGDDDTNLIVWREVACEEVVPPGDSCFVNGGCNNKYDCWDESPWVAGVTTITFSFRTGEILDADIELNGAGFVFTTVDSPECLPGRPIPRPASCVATDVQNTLTHELGHVVGLADVYDDPDATLYWQAKTGEASKRTLGQDDIDGLCALDPPGSGSTPLVAGSPEERARGCACGGSGAPLAALLMLPLALGLVRRRRAAWA
;
A
#
# COMPACT_ATOMS: atom_id res chain seq x y z
N MET A 1 -32.31 -47.69 -26.02
CA MET A 1 -31.05 -47.40 -25.30
C MET A 1 -30.62 -45.99 -25.67
N ARG A 2 -30.76 -45.03 -24.76
CA ARG A 2 -30.23 -43.67 -24.85
C ARG A 2 -29.61 -43.38 -23.49
N ALA A 3 -28.29 -43.22 -23.45
CA ALA A 3 -27.55 -42.91 -22.24
C ALA A 3 -27.63 -41.40 -22.00
N ALA A 4 -28.13 -40.99 -20.84
CA ALA A 4 -28.04 -39.62 -20.36
C ALA A 4 -26.79 -39.51 -19.49
N LEU A 5 -25.78 -38.76 -19.97
CA LEU A 5 -24.67 -38.30 -19.14
C LEU A 5 -25.18 -37.14 -18.27
N LEU A 6 -25.12 -37.31 -16.95
CA LEU A 6 -25.18 -36.20 -16.00
C LEU A 6 -23.75 -35.67 -15.86
N LEU A 7 -23.48 -34.47 -16.38
CA LEU A 7 -22.28 -33.71 -16.04
C LEU A 7 -22.44 -33.18 -14.61
N SER A 8 -21.68 -33.74 -13.69
CA SER A 8 -21.46 -33.13 -12.38
C SER A 8 -20.39 -32.07 -12.54
N SER A 9 -20.78 -30.79 -12.56
CA SER A 9 -19.85 -29.67 -12.44
C SER A 9 -19.25 -29.69 -11.04
N ALA A 10 -18.05 -30.25 -10.91
CA ALA A 10 -17.21 -30.03 -9.74
C ALA A 10 -16.73 -28.58 -9.80
N LEU A 11 -17.32 -27.72 -8.96
CA LEU A 11 -16.75 -26.41 -8.65
C LEU A 11 -15.41 -26.67 -7.97
N LEU A 12 -14.32 -26.61 -8.75
CA LEU A 12 -12.99 -26.48 -8.20
C LEU A 12 -12.92 -25.08 -7.59
N LEU A 13 -13.17 -25.02 -6.28
CA LEU A 13 -12.74 -23.89 -5.47
C LEU A 13 -11.22 -23.89 -5.56
N PHE A 14 -10.69 -23.08 -6.47
CA PHE A 14 -9.30 -22.66 -6.39
C PHE A 14 -9.19 -21.88 -5.09
N GLY A 15 -8.65 -22.51 -4.05
CA GLY A 15 -8.09 -21.76 -2.95
C GLY A 15 -6.98 -20.91 -3.54
N SER A 16 -7.21 -19.60 -3.65
CA SER A 16 -6.14 -18.65 -3.93
C SER A 16 -5.05 -18.92 -2.92
N SER A 17 -3.86 -19.23 -3.43
CA SER A 17 -2.62 -19.18 -2.67
C SER A 17 -2.61 -17.88 -1.87
N ALA A 18 -2.47 -17.99 -0.56
CA ALA A 18 -2.39 -16.86 0.36
C ALA A 18 -1.36 -15.85 -0.17
N GLN A 19 -1.85 -14.71 -0.66
CA GLN A 19 -1.00 -13.54 -0.79
C GLN A 19 -0.77 -13.05 0.64
N ALA A 20 0.50 -12.87 0.99
CA ALA A 20 0.92 -12.52 2.34
C ALA A 20 1.62 -11.17 2.25
N PHE A 21 0.81 -10.11 2.23
CA PHE A 21 1.24 -8.73 2.37
C PHE A 21 2.37 -8.57 3.37
N VAL A 22 3.30 -7.70 3.04
CA VAL A 22 4.46 -7.43 3.88
C VAL A 22 4.13 -6.23 4.76
N ARG A 23 4.08 -6.44 6.07
CA ARG A 23 3.96 -5.33 7.04
C ARG A 23 5.33 -4.83 7.44
N ALA A 24 5.45 -3.51 7.54
CA ALA A 24 6.64 -2.87 8.08
C ALA A 24 6.81 -3.23 9.57
N ARG A 25 8.06 -3.31 10.02
CA ARG A 25 8.42 -3.73 11.39
C ARG A 25 9.55 -2.88 11.93
N VAL A 26 9.64 -2.81 13.25
CA VAL A 26 10.85 -2.37 13.92
C VAL A 26 12.02 -3.29 13.53
N PRO A 27 13.12 -2.76 12.97
CA PRO A 27 14.29 -3.55 12.65
C PRO A 27 14.90 -4.17 13.91
N THR A 28 15.27 -5.45 13.83
CA THR A 28 15.96 -6.17 14.91
C THR A 28 17.30 -6.71 14.41
N ALA A 29 18.22 -6.98 15.34
CA ALA A 29 19.57 -7.44 15.00
C ALA A 29 19.58 -8.84 14.33
N THR A 30 18.51 -9.62 14.49
CA THR A 30 18.37 -10.95 13.90
C THR A 30 16.94 -11.17 13.40
N SER A 31 16.80 -11.84 12.25
CA SER A 31 15.49 -12.20 11.69
C SER A 31 14.71 -13.24 12.53
N GLN A 32 15.32 -13.76 13.60
CA GLN A 32 14.75 -14.80 14.46
C GLN A 32 13.87 -14.23 15.58
N ASP A 33 14.00 -12.93 15.87
CA ASP A 33 13.12 -12.20 16.80
C ASP A 33 12.55 -10.98 16.07
N PRO A 34 11.45 -11.15 15.31
CA PRO A 34 10.88 -10.05 14.55
C PRO A 34 10.30 -8.99 15.49
N GLY A 35 10.72 -7.74 15.30
CA GLY A 35 10.19 -6.60 16.05
C GLY A 35 8.68 -6.39 15.84
N PRO A 36 8.04 -5.57 16.69
CA PRO A 36 6.62 -5.24 16.53
C PRO A 36 6.36 -4.63 15.14
N TYR A 37 5.15 -4.83 14.64
CA TYR A 37 4.72 -4.17 13.41
C TYR A 37 4.59 -2.67 13.62
N LEU A 38 4.86 -1.91 12.56
CA LEU A 38 4.59 -0.48 12.59
C LEU A 38 3.08 -0.23 12.52
N TYR A 39 2.60 0.73 13.30
CA TYR A 39 1.19 1.11 13.36
C TYR A 39 1.02 2.56 13.80
N TRP A 40 -0.09 3.17 13.42
CA TRP A 40 -0.47 4.49 13.94
C TRP A 40 -1.28 4.38 15.23
N ALA A 41 -0.98 5.25 16.20
CA ALA A 41 -1.77 5.38 17.43
C ALA A 41 -3.19 5.90 17.18
N HIS A 42 -3.45 6.51 16.03
CA HIS A 42 -4.77 6.98 15.62
C HIS A 42 -5.01 6.64 14.15
N PRO A 43 -6.20 6.16 13.76
CA PRO A 43 -6.47 5.75 12.39
C PRO A 43 -6.52 6.94 11.41
N ARG A 44 -6.69 8.16 11.94
CA ARG A 44 -6.72 9.40 11.14
C ARG A 44 -5.33 10.03 11.11
N VAL A 45 -4.65 9.91 9.99
CA VAL A 45 -3.28 10.39 9.79
C VAL A 45 -3.30 11.68 8.97
N PRO A 46 -3.02 12.85 9.56
CA PRO A 46 -2.96 14.12 8.84
C PRO A 46 -1.68 14.19 8.00
N MET A 47 -1.81 14.44 6.70
CA MET A 47 -0.71 14.66 5.77
C MET A 47 -0.78 16.09 5.22
N HIS A 48 0.35 16.80 5.21
CA HIS A 48 0.48 18.14 4.67
C HIS A 48 1.18 18.12 3.31
N PHE A 49 0.70 18.94 2.39
CA PHE A 49 1.27 19.08 1.06
C PHE A 49 2.18 20.32 0.99
N ASN A 50 3.44 20.16 0.63
CA ASN A 50 4.31 21.32 0.40
C ASN A 50 3.75 22.18 -0.75
N GLN A 51 3.55 23.45 -0.49
CA GLN A 51 2.85 24.36 -1.39
C GLN A 51 3.57 24.60 -2.73
N LEU A 52 4.86 24.28 -2.87
CA LEU A 52 5.55 24.40 -4.15
C LEU A 52 5.05 23.34 -5.15
N GLY A 53 4.72 22.14 -4.65
CA GLY A 53 4.32 21.00 -5.47
C GLY A 53 5.40 20.60 -6.48
N SER A 54 4.98 19.89 -7.53
CA SER A 54 5.88 19.49 -8.62
C SER A 54 6.07 20.63 -9.62
N ARG A 55 7.32 20.85 -10.04
CA ARG A 55 7.67 21.74 -11.16
C ARG A 55 7.08 21.28 -12.49
N ASP A 56 7.00 19.97 -12.70
CA ASP A 56 6.56 19.37 -13.97
C ASP A 56 5.05 19.18 -14.06
N ALA A 57 4.44 18.64 -13.01
CA ALA A 57 3.01 18.40 -12.99
C ALA A 57 2.20 19.67 -12.66
N GLY A 58 2.81 20.65 -11.99
CA GLY A 58 2.12 21.81 -11.45
C GLY A 58 1.51 21.54 -10.07
N GLN A 59 1.32 22.60 -9.29
CA GLN A 59 0.86 22.51 -7.90
C GLN A 59 -0.57 21.96 -7.80
N LEU A 60 -1.50 22.49 -8.60
CA LEU A 60 -2.93 22.15 -8.49
C LEU A 60 -3.20 20.71 -8.92
N GLU A 61 -2.58 20.29 -10.02
CA GLU A 61 -2.70 18.96 -10.58
C GLU A 61 -2.01 17.93 -9.69
N ALA A 62 -0.81 18.23 -9.16
CA ALA A 62 -0.13 17.36 -8.19
C ALA A 62 -0.97 17.19 -6.92
N LEU A 63 -1.53 18.27 -6.37
CA LEU A 63 -2.42 18.20 -5.21
C LEU A 63 -3.70 17.39 -5.48
N ALA A 64 -4.27 17.51 -6.68
CA ALA A 64 -5.43 16.72 -7.08
C ALA A 64 -5.06 15.22 -7.15
N ALA A 65 -3.91 14.88 -7.73
CA ALA A 65 -3.40 13.51 -7.78
C ALA A 65 -3.11 12.96 -6.37
N THR A 66 -2.53 13.76 -5.46
CA THR A 66 -2.32 13.39 -4.05
C THR A 66 -3.64 13.02 -3.37
N ARG A 67 -4.70 13.81 -3.57
CA ARG A 67 -6.02 13.52 -3.00
C ARG A 67 -6.63 12.23 -3.56
N ALA A 68 -6.39 11.95 -4.84
CA ALA A 68 -6.80 10.68 -5.46
C ALA A 68 -6.03 9.48 -4.88
N SER A 69 -4.75 9.64 -4.54
CA SER A 69 -3.98 8.62 -3.82
C SER A 69 -4.51 8.39 -2.40
N TYR A 70 -4.94 9.42 -1.68
CA TYR A 70 -5.60 9.24 -0.37
C TYR A 70 -6.90 8.45 -0.51
N ALA A 71 -7.71 8.75 -1.53
CA ALA A 71 -8.96 8.05 -1.77
C ALA A 71 -8.74 6.54 -2.00
N ALA A 72 -7.67 6.13 -2.69
CA ALA A 72 -7.35 4.72 -2.89
C ALA A 72 -7.22 3.94 -1.57
N TRP A 73 -6.66 4.54 -0.52
CA TRP A 73 -6.54 3.94 0.80
C TRP A 73 -7.77 4.13 1.68
N ASN A 74 -8.44 5.29 1.60
CA ASN A 74 -9.58 5.64 2.44
C ASN A 74 -10.90 4.94 2.03
N GLU A 75 -10.99 4.45 0.79
CA GLU A 75 -12.22 3.81 0.25
C GLU A 75 -12.25 2.28 0.48
N VAL A 76 -11.35 1.75 1.30
CA VAL A 76 -11.27 0.33 1.64
C VAL A 76 -12.27 -0.02 2.76
N GLU A 77 -13.33 -0.78 2.43
CA GLU A 77 -14.46 -1.07 3.34
C GLU A 77 -14.08 -1.79 4.66
N CYS A 78 -12.96 -2.52 4.66
CA CYS A 78 -12.53 -3.35 5.78
C CYS A 78 -11.58 -2.61 6.75
N SER A 79 -11.47 -1.29 6.66
CA SER A 79 -10.56 -0.50 7.50
C SER A 79 -11.19 0.83 7.92
N ASP A 80 -10.81 1.31 9.12
CA ASP A 80 -11.18 2.64 9.61
C ASP A 80 -10.06 3.67 9.35
N PHE A 81 -8.97 3.28 8.65
CA PHE A 81 -7.82 4.13 8.39
C PHE A 81 -8.21 5.28 7.45
N GLU A 82 -7.75 6.49 7.79
CA GLU A 82 -8.05 7.69 7.03
C GLU A 82 -6.80 8.57 6.89
N LEU A 83 -6.28 8.68 5.67
CA LEU A 83 -5.36 9.73 5.27
C LEU A 83 -6.13 11.04 5.11
N VAL A 84 -5.77 12.04 5.90
CA VAL A 84 -6.45 13.35 5.90
C VAL A 84 -5.56 14.39 5.27
N HIS A 85 -6.07 15.09 4.25
CA HIS A 85 -5.41 16.30 3.75
C HIS A 85 -5.50 17.42 4.78
N ALA A 86 -4.42 17.68 5.51
CA ALA A 86 -4.35 18.67 6.57
C ALA A 86 -4.08 20.11 6.06
N GLY A 87 -3.99 20.28 4.74
CA GLY A 87 -3.76 21.57 4.08
C GLY A 87 -2.41 21.64 3.40
N THR A 88 -2.08 22.82 2.89
CA THR A 88 -0.77 23.11 2.29
C THR A 88 0.14 23.81 3.29
N THR A 89 1.44 23.55 3.21
CA THR A 89 2.45 24.17 4.09
C THR A 89 3.61 24.75 3.30
N ALA A 90 4.29 25.76 3.86
CA ALA A 90 5.56 26.25 3.36
C ALA A 90 6.75 25.39 3.83
N LYS A 91 6.54 24.49 4.81
CA LYS A 91 7.57 23.59 5.35
C LYS A 91 8.12 22.72 4.22
N ASN A 92 9.44 22.68 4.10
CA ASN A 92 10.19 21.84 3.16
C ASN A 92 11.20 20.93 3.89
N GLU A 93 11.21 20.96 5.22
CA GLU A 93 12.08 20.13 6.04
C GLU A 93 11.34 18.83 6.37
N ALA A 94 11.87 17.70 5.90
CA ALA A 94 11.41 16.37 6.25
C ALA A 94 12.14 15.89 7.51
N GLY A 95 11.44 15.19 8.38
CA GLY A 95 11.95 14.57 9.58
C GLY A 95 11.20 15.00 10.84
N PHE A 96 11.51 14.27 11.90
CA PHE A 96 10.91 14.39 13.21
C PHE A 96 11.84 15.13 14.19
N ASP A 97 11.31 16.16 14.86
CA ASP A 97 11.97 16.84 15.98
C ASP A 97 11.36 16.36 17.31
N PRO A 98 12.03 15.44 18.04
CA PRO A 98 11.52 14.92 19.31
C PRO A 98 11.39 15.99 20.42
N MET A 99 11.97 17.17 20.22
CA MET A 99 11.94 18.29 21.17
C MET A 99 11.07 19.46 20.65
N GLY A 100 10.58 19.36 19.42
CA GLY A 100 9.78 20.36 18.73
C GLY A 100 8.28 20.10 18.86
N ASP A 101 7.49 21.09 18.44
CA ASP A 101 6.03 21.00 18.35
C ASP A 101 5.57 21.05 16.87
N ASP A 102 6.49 20.93 15.91
CA ASP A 102 6.25 21.17 14.48
C ASP A 102 6.37 19.91 13.61
N ASP A 103 6.33 18.73 14.23
CA ASP A 103 6.25 17.44 13.54
C ASP A 103 5.02 17.42 12.63
N THR A 104 5.30 17.20 11.35
CA THR A 104 4.34 17.40 10.28
C THR A 104 4.61 16.33 9.26
N ASN A 105 3.71 15.35 9.15
CA ASN A 105 3.78 14.39 8.06
C ASN A 105 3.71 15.14 6.71
N LEU A 106 4.83 15.21 5.99
CA LEU A 106 5.00 16.10 4.84
C LEU A 106 5.02 15.32 3.54
N ILE A 107 4.45 15.89 2.48
CA ILE A 107 4.71 15.49 1.09
C ILE A 107 5.44 16.64 0.41
N VAL A 108 6.67 16.40 -0.04
CA VAL A 108 7.54 17.44 -0.62
C VAL A 108 8.23 16.93 -1.89
N TRP A 109 8.37 17.82 -2.88
CA TRP A 109 9.17 17.54 -4.08
C TRP A 109 10.56 18.12 -3.92
N ARG A 110 11.58 17.29 -4.14
CA ARG A 110 12.97 17.71 -4.26
C ARG A 110 13.32 17.87 -5.71
N GLU A 111 13.42 19.12 -6.12
CA GLU A 111 13.41 19.53 -7.51
C GLU A 111 14.83 19.69 -8.11
N VAL A 112 15.86 19.54 -7.29
CA VAL A 112 17.28 19.59 -7.68
C VAL A 112 18.06 18.50 -6.95
N ALA A 113 19.08 17.93 -7.57
CA ALA A 113 19.91 16.91 -6.92
C ALA A 113 20.93 17.57 -5.99
N CYS A 114 21.23 16.96 -4.85
CA CYS A 114 22.20 17.52 -3.91
C CYS A 114 23.60 17.66 -4.54
N GLU A 115 23.97 16.76 -5.45
CA GLU A 115 25.22 16.85 -6.21
C GLU A 115 25.36 18.13 -7.07
N GLU A 116 24.25 18.79 -7.41
CA GLU A 116 24.24 20.00 -8.24
C GLU A 116 24.35 21.29 -7.42
N VAL A 117 23.82 21.29 -6.20
CA VAL A 117 23.62 22.52 -5.40
C VAL A 117 24.45 22.57 -4.13
N VAL A 118 24.88 21.43 -3.60
CA VAL A 118 25.66 21.37 -2.36
C VAL A 118 27.13 21.68 -2.64
N PRO A 119 27.75 22.63 -1.91
CA PRO A 119 29.16 22.93 -2.07
C PRO A 119 30.05 21.69 -1.82
N PRO A 120 31.10 21.47 -2.65
CA PRO A 120 32.04 20.39 -2.40
C PRO A 120 32.65 20.47 -1.00
N GLY A 121 32.59 19.37 -0.26
CA GLY A 121 33.13 19.27 1.10
C GLY A 121 32.22 19.77 2.21
N ASP A 122 30.95 20.11 1.91
CA ASP A 122 29.97 20.32 2.97
C ASP A 122 29.79 19.05 3.80
N SER A 123 29.64 19.21 5.12
CA SER A 123 29.56 18.08 6.04
C SER A 123 28.26 17.28 5.92
N CYS A 124 27.22 17.84 5.29
CA CYS A 124 25.95 17.12 5.11
C CYS A 124 26.13 15.83 4.29
N PHE A 125 27.08 15.76 3.34
CA PHE A 125 27.35 14.53 2.59
C PHE A 125 27.84 13.36 3.45
N VAL A 126 28.38 13.65 4.63
CA VAL A 126 28.89 12.64 5.58
C VAL A 126 27.92 12.44 6.73
N ASN A 127 27.31 13.52 7.20
CA ASN A 127 26.45 13.50 8.39
C ASN A 127 24.96 13.29 8.07
N GLY A 128 24.58 13.32 6.79
CA GLY A 128 23.19 13.39 6.34
C GLY A 128 22.60 14.80 6.42
N GLY A 129 21.37 14.94 5.91
CA GLY A 129 20.58 16.16 5.99
C GLY A 129 20.87 17.19 4.90
N CYS A 130 21.52 16.79 3.78
CA CYS A 130 21.68 17.71 2.65
C CYS A 130 20.31 18.09 2.08
N ASN A 131 19.38 17.13 2.04
CA ASN A 131 18.00 17.34 1.58
C ASN A 131 17.33 18.55 2.25
N ASN A 132 17.35 18.62 3.59
CA ASN A 132 16.76 19.74 4.32
C ASN A 132 17.58 21.02 4.20
N LYS A 133 18.91 20.91 4.32
CA LYS A 133 19.79 22.10 4.35
C LYS A 133 19.81 22.85 3.01
N TYR A 134 19.69 22.12 1.90
CA TYR A 134 19.83 22.68 0.54
C TYR A 134 18.59 22.48 -0.33
N ASP A 135 17.50 21.95 0.21
CA ASP A 135 16.26 21.64 -0.50
C ASP A 135 16.51 20.81 -1.77
N CYS A 136 17.16 19.66 -1.59
CA CYS A 136 17.66 18.83 -2.68
C CYS A 136 17.38 17.34 -2.47
N TRP A 137 17.50 16.57 -3.54
CA TRP A 137 17.37 15.12 -3.50
C TRP A 137 18.72 14.50 -3.08
N ASP A 138 18.74 13.86 -1.91
CA ASP A 138 19.93 13.24 -1.28
C ASP A 138 19.91 11.70 -1.37
N GLU A 139 18.92 11.16 -2.07
CA GLU A 139 18.72 9.72 -2.25
C GLU A 139 19.21 9.25 -3.63
N SER A 140 19.14 7.95 -3.88
CA SER A 140 19.50 7.37 -5.17
C SER A 140 18.76 8.07 -6.32
N PRO A 141 19.44 8.44 -7.43
CA PRO A 141 18.80 9.12 -8.57
C PRO A 141 17.79 8.22 -9.31
N TRP A 142 17.78 6.92 -9.03
CA TRP A 142 16.90 5.93 -9.65
C TRP A 142 15.60 5.68 -8.87
N VAL A 143 15.43 6.37 -7.74
CA VAL A 143 14.26 6.24 -6.86
C VAL A 143 13.35 7.45 -7.09
N ALA A 144 12.07 7.20 -7.38
CA ALA A 144 11.10 8.23 -7.71
C ALA A 144 10.52 8.91 -6.46
N GLY A 145 10.44 8.19 -5.35
CA GLY A 145 9.95 8.68 -4.07
C GLY A 145 10.56 7.85 -2.93
N VAL A 146 10.67 8.47 -1.76
CA VAL A 146 11.03 7.79 -0.52
C VAL A 146 10.07 8.23 0.56
N THR A 147 9.61 7.25 1.34
CA THR A 147 8.87 7.49 2.57
C THR A 147 9.78 7.26 3.78
N THR A 148 10.00 8.30 4.56
CA THR A 148 10.73 8.24 5.82
C THR A 148 9.74 8.14 6.97
N ILE A 149 9.80 7.04 7.73
CA ILE A 149 8.94 6.82 8.90
C ILE A 149 9.77 6.95 10.17
N THR A 150 9.32 7.80 11.09
CA THR A 150 9.84 7.87 12.46
C THR A 150 8.93 7.08 13.39
N PHE A 151 9.50 6.20 14.20
CA PHE A 151 8.71 5.30 15.06
C PHE A 151 9.40 4.97 16.39
N SER A 152 8.61 4.51 17.35
CA SER A 152 9.08 3.96 18.64
C SER A 152 9.67 2.57 18.45
N PHE A 153 10.98 2.41 18.69
CA PHE A 153 11.65 1.09 18.69
C PHE A 153 11.09 0.09 19.73
N ARG A 154 10.36 0.58 20.74
CA ARG A 154 9.77 -0.29 21.77
C ARG A 154 8.43 -0.86 21.35
N THR A 155 7.60 -0.06 20.71
CA THR A 155 6.19 -0.37 20.46
C THR A 155 5.87 -0.59 18.99
N GLY A 156 6.62 0.00 18.07
CA GLY A 156 6.28 0.09 16.66
C GLY A 156 5.35 1.25 16.32
N GLU A 157 5.00 2.10 17.29
CA GLU A 157 4.15 3.27 17.04
C GLU A 157 4.85 4.24 16.09
N ILE A 158 4.20 4.55 14.98
CA ILE A 158 4.62 5.60 14.05
C ILE A 158 4.30 6.95 14.68
N LEU A 159 5.31 7.83 14.69
CA LEU A 159 5.26 9.17 15.27
C LEU A 159 5.20 10.23 14.16
N ASP A 160 5.82 9.96 13.02
CA ASP A 160 5.91 10.89 11.90
C ASP A 160 6.22 10.12 10.60
N ALA A 161 5.76 10.67 9.48
CA ALA A 161 5.90 10.08 8.15
C ALA A 161 6.02 11.17 7.07
N ASP A 162 7.18 11.23 6.42
CA ASP A 162 7.44 12.17 5.33
C ASP A 162 7.63 11.44 4.01
N ILE A 163 7.10 12.01 2.94
CA ILE A 163 7.28 11.56 1.57
C ILE A 163 8.07 12.62 0.81
N GLU A 164 9.27 12.24 0.38
CA GLU A 164 10.09 13.03 -0.54
C GLU A 164 9.98 12.47 -1.95
N LEU A 165 9.65 13.32 -2.93
CA LEU A 165 9.51 12.95 -4.34
C LEU A 165 10.64 13.53 -5.18
N ASN A 166 11.25 12.70 -6.04
CA ASN A 166 12.43 13.04 -6.80
C ASN A 166 12.14 13.82 -8.09
N GLY A 167 11.78 15.10 -7.97
CA GLY A 167 11.62 16.00 -9.12
C GLY A 167 12.94 16.31 -9.86
N ALA A 168 14.08 16.06 -9.23
CA ALA A 168 15.40 16.22 -9.83
C ALA A 168 15.67 15.19 -10.94
N GLY A 169 15.38 13.92 -10.68
CA GLY A 169 15.65 12.79 -11.58
C GLY A 169 14.47 12.40 -12.47
N PHE A 170 13.24 12.69 -12.05
CA PHE A 170 12.03 12.23 -12.73
C PHE A 170 11.18 13.39 -13.26
N VAL A 171 10.44 13.11 -14.34
CA VAL A 171 9.42 14.03 -14.86
C VAL A 171 8.06 13.56 -14.35
N PHE A 172 7.52 14.27 -13.36
CA PHE A 172 6.21 13.97 -12.81
C PHE A 172 5.09 14.45 -13.72
N THR A 173 4.06 13.61 -13.85
CA THR A 173 2.93 13.82 -14.75
C THR A 173 1.62 13.42 -14.09
N THR A 174 0.54 14.01 -14.56
CA THR A 174 -0.84 13.76 -14.07
C THR A 174 -1.81 13.47 -15.22
N VAL A 175 -1.28 13.21 -16.42
CA VAL A 175 -2.08 12.86 -17.60
C VAL A 175 -2.44 11.37 -17.56
N ASP A 176 -3.49 10.98 -18.29
CA ASP A 176 -3.95 9.58 -18.30
C ASP A 176 -3.37 8.75 -19.43
N SER A 177 -3.04 9.38 -20.56
CA SER A 177 -2.55 8.69 -21.76
C SER A 177 -1.99 9.68 -22.80
N PRO A 178 -1.20 9.20 -23.77
CA PRO A 178 -0.57 7.87 -23.85
C PRO A 178 0.63 7.74 -22.88
N GLU A 179 1.19 6.54 -22.72
CA GLU A 179 2.47 6.34 -22.02
C GLU A 179 3.61 7.01 -22.80
N CYS A 180 4.57 7.62 -22.09
CA CYS A 180 5.79 8.13 -22.72
C CYS A 180 6.66 6.97 -23.21
N LEU A 181 7.32 7.15 -24.36
CA LEU A 181 8.17 6.12 -24.94
C LEU A 181 9.38 5.83 -24.04
N PRO A 182 9.62 4.57 -23.62
CA PRO A 182 10.78 4.23 -22.80
C PRO A 182 12.11 4.60 -23.48
N GLY A 183 13.05 5.12 -22.70
CA GLY A 183 14.38 5.50 -23.18
C GLY A 183 14.41 6.72 -24.11
N ARG A 184 13.32 7.48 -24.22
CA ARG A 184 13.29 8.76 -24.93
C ARG A 184 13.31 9.93 -23.93
N PRO A 185 13.93 11.06 -24.30
CA PRO A 185 13.78 12.28 -23.52
C PRO A 185 12.31 12.66 -23.37
N ILE A 186 11.87 12.89 -22.14
CA ILE A 186 10.50 13.31 -21.84
C ILE A 186 10.43 14.84 -21.97
N PRO A 187 9.49 15.39 -22.76
CA PRO A 187 9.34 16.84 -22.91
C PRO A 187 8.80 17.48 -21.61
N ARG A 188 9.11 18.76 -21.40
CA ARG A 188 8.57 19.59 -20.31
C ARG A 188 7.83 20.80 -20.91
N PRO A 189 6.49 20.92 -20.76
CA PRO A 189 5.59 19.98 -20.07
C PRO A 189 5.41 18.67 -20.87
N ALA A 190 5.19 17.58 -20.15
CA ALA A 190 4.94 16.27 -20.77
C ALA A 190 3.48 16.15 -21.22
N SER A 191 3.26 15.54 -22.38
CA SER A 191 1.92 15.22 -22.91
C SER A 191 1.63 13.72 -22.93
N CYS A 192 2.37 12.96 -22.12
CA CYS A 192 2.29 11.52 -21.96
C CYS A 192 2.61 11.15 -20.51
N VAL A 193 2.22 9.96 -20.07
CA VAL A 193 2.49 9.46 -18.72
C VAL A 193 3.98 9.13 -18.62
N ALA A 194 4.71 9.84 -17.77
CA ALA A 194 6.10 9.56 -17.44
C ALA A 194 6.19 8.93 -16.05
N THR A 195 6.44 9.72 -15.02
CA THR A 195 6.26 9.31 -13.62
C THR A 195 4.91 9.82 -13.16
N ASP A 196 3.94 8.92 -13.01
CA ASP A 196 2.59 9.32 -12.61
C ASP A 196 2.54 9.68 -11.12
N VAL A 197 2.09 10.90 -10.81
CA VAL A 197 2.04 11.40 -9.42
C VAL A 197 1.16 10.51 -8.54
N GLN A 198 -0.03 10.12 -9.03
CA GLN A 198 -0.95 9.30 -8.24
C GLN A 198 -0.39 7.89 -8.04
N ASN A 199 0.20 7.29 -9.06
CA ASN A 199 0.85 5.97 -9.00
C ASN A 199 1.97 5.95 -7.95
N THR A 200 2.90 6.92 -8.00
CA THR A 200 4.00 7.01 -7.04
C THR A 200 3.47 7.29 -5.63
N LEU A 201 2.60 8.27 -5.44
CA LEU A 201 2.10 8.59 -4.10
C LEU A 201 1.26 7.46 -3.50
N THR A 202 0.49 6.72 -4.29
CA THR A 202 -0.30 5.60 -3.74
C THR A 202 0.63 4.51 -3.19
N HIS A 203 1.77 4.27 -3.84
CA HIS A 203 2.83 3.38 -3.35
C HIS A 203 3.45 3.92 -2.05
N GLU A 204 3.96 5.15 -2.06
CA GLU A 204 4.59 5.78 -0.88
C GLU A 204 3.63 5.83 0.33
N LEU A 205 2.35 6.10 0.09
CA LEU A 205 1.33 6.10 1.15
C LEU A 205 1.07 4.72 1.73
N GLY A 206 1.36 3.64 1.01
CA GLY A 206 1.34 2.30 1.61
C GLY A 206 2.41 2.12 2.69
N HIS A 207 3.58 2.77 2.54
CA HIS A 207 4.57 2.84 3.61
C HIS A 207 4.09 3.68 4.78
N VAL A 208 3.41 4.81 4.52
CA VAL A 208 2.75 5.60 5.55
C VAL A 208 1.74 4.75 6.33
N VAL A 209 0.94 3.92 5.66
CA VAL A 209 -0.01 2.99 6.30
C VAL A 209 0.69 1.98 7.23
N GLY A 210 1.96 1.66 6.98
CA GLY A 210 2.72 0.65 7.73
C GLY A 210 2.94 -0.66 6.96
N LEU A 211 2.77 -0.65 5.64
CA LEU A 211 3.10 -1.77 4.76
C LEU A 211 4.50 -1.58 4.15
N ALA A 212 5.14 -2.68 3.80
CA ALA A 212 6.47 -2.71 3.21
C ALA A 212 6.40 -3.17 1.75
N ASP A 213 7.49 -2.95 1.02
CA ASP A 213 7.63 -3.39 -0.36
C ASP A 213 7.34 -4.89 -0.55
N VAL A 214 6.69 -5.17 -1.67
CA VAL A 214 6.52 -6.51 -2.24
C VAL A 214 7.52 -6.70 -3.38
N TYR A 215 8.22 -7.83 -3.41
CA TYR A 215 9.31 -8.08 -4.37
C TYR A 215 9.00 -9.15 -5.42
N ASP A 216 7.96 -9.94 -5.20
CA ASP A 216 7.62 -11.12 -5.99
C ASP A 216 6.22 -11.07 -6.62
N ASP A 217 5.47 -9.99 -6.42
CA ASP A 217 4.19 -9.73 -7.07
C ASP A 217 4.23 -8.38 -7.84
N PRO A 218 4.40 -8.39 -9.18
CA PRO A 218 4.43 -7.17 -9.99
C PRO A 218 3.06 -6.48 -10.12
N ASP A 219 1.96 -7.14 -9.76
CA ASP A 219 0.62 -6.54 -9.80
C ASP A 219 0.27 -5.82 -8.47
N ALA A 220 1.09 -5.97 -7.42
CA ALA A 220 0.91 -5.29 -6.15
C ALA A 220 1.18 -3.78 -6.26
N THR A 221 0.38 -2.98 -5.56
CA THR A 221 0.59 -1.53 -5.44
C THR A 221 1.92 -1.25 -4.75
N LEU A 222 2.28 -2.06 -3.75
CA LEU A 222 3.59 -2.02 -3.09
C LEU A 222 4.69 -2.81 -3.79
N TYR A 223 4.51 -3.24 -5.04
CA TYR A 223 5.65 -3.76 -5.80
C TYR A 223 6.78 -2.71 -5.90
N TRP A 224 7.98 -3.06 -5.47
CA TRP A 224 9.13 -2.15 -5.28
C TRP A 224 9.56 -1.35 -6.52
N GLN A 225 9.11 -1.74 -7.72
CA GLN A 225 9.51 -1.13 -8.97
C GLN A 225 8.32 -0.54 -9.70
N ALA A 226 8.51 0.63 -10.31
CA ALA A 226 7.58 1.20 -11.28
C ALA A 226 8.29 1.48 -12.60
N LYS A 227 7.67 1.13 -13.73
CA LYS A 227 8.20 1.47 -15.06
C LYS A 227 7.71 2.86 -15.50
N THR A 228 8.45 3.51 -16.40
CA THR A 228 7.98 4.74 -17.04
C THR A 228 6.63 4.49 -17.73
N GLY A 229 5.66 5.38 -17.50
CA GLY A 229 4.30 5.29 -18.03
C GLY A 229 3.34 4.46 -17.20
N GLU A 230 3.81 3.85 -16.11
CA GLU A 230 2.94 3.05 -15.25
C GLU A 230 1.91 3.91 -14.49
N ALA A 231 0.66 3.46 -14.54
CA ALA A 231 -0.47 4.02 -13.79
C ALA A 231 -1.29 2.95 -13.05
N SER A 232 -0.82 1.69 -13.04
CA SER A 232 -1.53 0.56 -12.40
C SER A 232 -1.65 0.73 -10.90
N LYS A 233 -0.68 1.39 -10.24
CA LYS A 233 -0.68 1.61 -8.79
C LYS A 233 -1.58 2.76 -8.35
N ARG A 234 -2.35 3.38 -9.26
CA ARG A 234 -3.41 4.35 -8.89
C ARG A 234 -4.54 3.70 -8.08
N THR A 235 -4.66 2.38 -8.16
CA THR A 235 -5.59 1.55 -7.38
C THR A 235 -4.81 0.55 -6.53
N LEU A 236 -5.44 0.06 -5.46
CA LEU A 236 -4.84 -0.96 -4.59
C LEU A 236 -4.97 -2.37 -5.18
N GLY A 237 -3.89 -3.15 -5.10
CA GLY A 237 -3.91 -4.59 -5.27
C GLY A 237 -4.64 -5.28 -4.11
N GLN A 238 -5.11 -6.51 -4.32
CA GLN A 238 -5.81 -7.24 -3.26
C GLN A 238 -4.91 -7.53 -2.05
N ASP A 239 -3.63 -7.81 -2.29
CA ASP A 239 -2.64 -8.01 -1.23
C ASP A 239 -2.50 -6.75 -0.36
N ASP A 240 -2.43 -5.57 -0.97
CA ASP A 240 -2.35 -4.28 -0.25
C ASP A 240 -3.63 -4.00 0.56
N ILE A 241 -4.80 -4.32 0.01
CA ILE A 241 -6.10 -4.23 0.71
C ILE A 241 -6.11 -5.16 1.94
N ASP A 242 -5.73 -6.43 1.75
CA ASP A 242 -5.68 -7.42 2.84
C ASP A 242 -4.71 -6.98 3.94
N GLY A 243 -3.59 -6.35 3.55
CA GLY A 243 -2.62 -5.75 4.46
C GLY A 243 -3.19 -4.61 5.29
N LEU A 244 -3.91 -3.68 4.66
CA LEU A 244 -4.61 -2.61 5.38
C LEU A 244 -5.66 -3.18 6.35
N CYS A 245 -6.51 -4.13 5.90
CA CYS A 245 -7.51 -4.77 6.76
C CYS A 245 -6.88 -5.44 7.99
N ALA A 246 -5.68 -5.99 7.85
CA ALA A 246 -4.98 -6.67 8.94
C ALA A 246 -4.36 -5.69 9.94
N LEU A 247 -3.89 -4.53 9.47
CA LEU A 247 -3.31 -3.48 10.29
C LEU A 247 -4.39 -2.71 11.08
N ASP A 248 -5.42 -2.23 10.39
CA ASP A 248 -6.43 -1.33 10.98
C ASP A 248 -7.88 -1.77 10.68
N PRO A 249 -8.33 -2.93 11.21
CA PRO A 249 -9.71 -3.37 11.05
C PRO A 249 -10.69 -2.52 11.87
N PRO A 250 -11.98 -2.43 11.45
CA PRO A 250 -12.95 -1.55 12.07
C PRO A 250 -13.09 -1.77 13.58
N GLY A 251 -13.02 -0.67 14.33
CA GLY A 251 -13.16 -0.66 15.78
C GLY A 251 -12.04 -1.38 16.54
N SER A 252 -10.92 -1.74 15.91
CA SER A 252 -9.83 -2.45 16.61
C SER A 252 -9.11 -1.59 17.64
N GLY A 253 -9.17 -0.26 17.48
CA GLY A 253 -8.24 0.62 18.16
C GLY A 253 -6.79 0.33 17.77
N SER A 254 -5.89 1.20 18.18
CA SER A 254 -4.49 1.24 17.80
C SER A 254 -3.60 0.41 18.74
N THR A 255 -3.98 -0.84 19.00
CA THR A 255 -3.16 -1.72 19.82
C THR A 255 -2.00 -2.31 19.02
N PRO A 256 -0.74 -2.19 19.49
CA PRO A 256 0.41 -2.76 18.81
C PRO A 256 0.25 -4.26 18.59
N LEU A 257 0.29 -4.69 17.33
CA LEU A 257 0.31 -6.11 16.99
C LEU A 257 1.74 -6.64 17.04
N VAL A 258 1.95 -7.66 17.86
CA VAL A 258 3.23 -8.37 17.95
C VAL A 258 3.23 -9.55 16.98
N ALA A 259 4.34 -9.70 16.26
CA ALA A 259 4.62 -10.82 15.38
C ALA A 259 4.43 -12.19 16.08
N GLY A 260 3.70 -13.11 15.46
CA GLY A 260 3.39 -14.43 15.99
C GLY A 260 2.40 -14.44 17.16
N SER A 261 1.84 -13.29 17.55
CA SER A 261 0.89 -13.22 18.68
C SER A 261 -0.43 -13.95 18.37
N PRO A 262 -1.16 -14.45 19.40
CA PRO A 262 -2.50 -15.00 19.21
C PRO A 262 -3.47 -14.01 18.56
N GLU A 263 -3.31 -12.71 18.84
CA GLU A 263 -4.13 -11.65 18.27
C GLU A 263 -3.86 -11.48 16.76
N GLU A 264 -2.60 -11.49 16.34
CA GLU A 264 -2.24 -11.48 14.92
C GLU A 264 -2.78 -12.73 14.19
N ARG A 265 -2.60 -13.92 14.78
CA ARG A 265 -3.11 -15.17 14.19
C ARG A 265 -4.63 -15.18 14.08
N ALA A 266 -5.33 -14.53 15.01
CA ALA A 266 -6.77 -14.36 14.95
C ALA A 266 -7.19 -13.38 13.83
N ARG A 267 -6.47 -12.27 13.64
CA ARG A 267 -6.73 -11.29 12.58
C ARG A 267 -6.43 -11.85 11.18
N GLY A 268 -5.33 -12.60 11.02
CA GLY A 268 -4.95 -13.24 9.75
C GLY A 268 -5.86 -14.39 9.28
N CYS A 269 -6.89 -14.75 10.05
CA CYS A 269 -7.87 -15.80 9.71
C CYS A 269 -9.30 -15.26 9.49
N ALA A 270 -9.51 -13.94 9.49
CA ALA A 270 -10.86 -13.37 9.44
C ALA A 270 -11.44 -13.22 8.01
N CYS A 271 -10.63 -13.37 6.95
CA CYS A 271 -11.12 -13.31 5.57
C CYS A 271 -11.63 -14.70 5.11
N GLY A 272 -12.79 -15.09 5.62
CA GLY A 272 -13.51 -16.31 5.23
C GLY A 272 -14.99 -16.17 5.55
N GLY A 273 -15.76 -15.63 4.60
CA GLY A 273 -17.15 -15.24 4.81
C GLY A 273 -18.12 -16.36 5.21
N SER A 274 -19.26 -15.89 5.72
CA SER A 274 -20.57 -16.55 5.82
C SER A 274 -20.81 -17.40 7.06
N GLY A 275 -21.56 -16.81 8.00
CA GLY A 275 -22.20 -17.55 9.07
C GLY A 275 -23.13 -18.66 8.55
N ALA A 276 -22.93 -19.87 9.07
CA ALA A 276 -23.97 -20.85 9.23
C ALA A 276 -23.62 -21.70 10.46
N PRO A 277 -24.50 -21.81 11.47
CA PRO A 277 -24.28 -22.78 12.54
C PRO A 277 -24.41 -24.17 11.92
N LEU A 278 -23.39 -25.01 12.10
CA LEU A 278 -23.43 -26.42 11.71
C LEU A 278 -24.52 -27.15 12.51
N ALA A 279 -25.74 -27.10 12.01
CA ALA A 279 -26.82 -27.98 12.43
C ALA A 279 -26.51 -29.40 11.95
N ALA A 280 -26.25 -30.27 12.93
CA ALA A 280 -26.47 -31.71 12.95
C ALA A 280 -26.65 -32.43 11.59
N LEU A 281 -25.57 -33.02 11.09
CA LEU A 281 -25.63 -34.12 10.13
C LEU A 281 -25.98 -35.42 10.86
N LEU A 282 -27.28 -35.69 11.01
CA LEU A 282 -27.80 -37.01 11.35
C LEU A 282 -27.79 -37.89 10.09
N MET A 283 -26.88 -38.88 10.07
CA MET A 283 -26.89 -39.98 9.11
C MET A 283 -28.03 -40.95 9.44
N LEU A 284 -29.01 -41.08 8.54
CA LEU A 284 -30.03 -42.14 8.57
C LEU A 284 -29.84 -43.04 7.34
N PRO A 285 -29.62 -44.36 7.49
CA PRO A 285 -29.45 -45.25 6.35
C PRO A 285 -30.80 -45.76 5.78
N LEU A 286 -30.86 -45.75 4.45
CA LEU A 286 -31.57 -46.60 3.48
C LEU A 286 -32.90 -47.28 3.87
N ALA A 287 -33.99 -46.83 3.25
CA ALA A 287 -35.14 -47.68 2.92
C ALA A 287 -35.06 -48.11 1.44
N LEU A 288 -34.68 -49.36 1.20
CA LEU A 288 -34.74 -50.01 -0.12
C LEU A 288 -36.20 -50.23 -0.52
N GLY A 289 -36.55 -49.72 -1.71
CA GLY A 289 -37.85 -49.92 -2.32
C GLY A 289 -38.03 -51.34 -2.87
N LEU A 290 -39.23 -51.89 -2.68
CA LEU A 290 -39.77 -52.97 -3.49
C LEU A 290 -41.08 -52.49 -4.13
N VAL A 291 -40.95 -51.87 -5.31
CA VAL A 291 -42.08 -51.61 -6.19
C VAL A 291 -42.36 -52.86 -7.02
N ARG A 292 -43.54 -53.44 -6.74
CA ARG A 292 -44.49 -54.06 -7.68
C ARG A 292 -43.92 -54.61 -9.00
N ARG A 293 -43.93 -55.93 -9.13
CA ARG A 293 -44.12 -56.60 -10.42
C ARG A 293 -45.59 -56.98 -10.59
N ARG A 294 -46.28 -56.30 -11.51
CA ARG A 294 -47.55 -56.73 -12.12
C ARG A 294 -47.35 -56.84 -13.64
N ARG A 295 -47.56 -58.05 -14.16
CA ARG A 295 -48.02 -58.40 -15.53
C ARG A 295 -48.91 -59.64 -15.30
N ALA A 296 -50.24 -59.57 -15.32
CA ALA A 296 -51.15 -59.65 -16.49
C ALA A 296 -50.77 -60.78 -17.46
N ALA A 297 -51.63 -61.66 -17.97
CA ALA A 297 -52.99 -62.16 -17.71
C ALA A 297 -53.17 -63.35 -18.71
N TRP A 298 -53.78 -64.46 -18.28
CA TRP A 298 -54.61 -65.42 -19.06
C TRP A 298 -54.17 -65.90 -20.47
N ALA A 299 -53.77 -67.18 -20.55
CA ALA A 299 -54.39 -68.25 -21.36
C ALA A 299 -53.83 -69.61 -20.90
#